data_AF-A0A2V9WK17-F1
#
_entry.id   AF-A0A2V9WK17-F1
#
_cell.length_a   1.000
_cell.length_b   1.000
_cell.length_c   1.000
_cell.angle_alpha   90.00
_cell.angle_beta   90.00
_cell.angle_gamma   90.00
#
_symmetry.space_group_name_H-M   'P 1'
#
loop_
_entity.id
_entity.type
_entity.pdbx_description
1 polymer ?
#
loop_
_entity_poly.entity_id
_entity_poly.type
_entity_poly.pdbx_seq_one_letter_code
_entity_poly.pdbx_strand_id
1 'polypeptide(L)' 'MQVSQARNQSVWKQVYQDALFETDQARLRPKLEAALRAVDDRLFEVRSNPPDRRELTELEDAKRAIGYLSKVELET' A
#
# COMPACT_ATOMS: atom_id res chain seq x y z
N MET A 1 -8.80 20.00 12.61
CA MET A 1 -8.91 18.57 12.25
C MET A 1 -7.75 18.22 11.33
N GLN A 2 -6.65 17.68 11.84
CA GLN A 2 -5.43 17.46 11.02
C GLN A 2 -4.63 16.20 11.41
N VAL A 3 -5.11 15.45 12.40
CA VAL A 3 -4.39 14.29 12.99
C VAL A 3 -4.68 13.00 12.22
N SER A 4 -5.88 12.86 11.66
CA SER A 4 -6.31 11.68 10.90
C SER A 4 -5.54 11.51 9.60
N GLN A 5 -5.22 12.60 8.92
CA GLN A 5 -4.55 12.55 7.61
C GLN A 5 -3.09 12.10 7.72
N ALA A 6 -2.33 12.61 8.69
CA ALA A 6 -0.95 12.18 8.95
C ALA A 6 -0.87 10.72 9.42
N ARG A 7 -1.85 10.28 10.22
CA ARG A 7 -1.92 8.90 10.69
C ARG A 7 -2.21 7.93 9.54
N ASN A 8 -3.12 8.29 8.63
CA ASN A 8 -3.40 7.49 7.44
C ASN A 8 -2.20 7.46 6.46
N GLN A 9 -1.46 8.57 6.31
CA GLN A 9 -0.19 8.59 5.55
C GLN A 9 0.83 7.57 6.07
N SER A 10 0.95 7.43 7.40
CA SER A 10 1.89 6.47 7.99
C SER A 10 1.42 5.02 7.87
N VAL A 11 0.11 4.77 7.93
CA VAL A 11 -0.43 3.40 8.00
C VAL A 11 -0.23 2.65 6.69
N TRP A 12 -0.60 3.23 5.54
CA TRP A 12 -0.44 2.52 4.26
C TRP A 12 1.02 2.22 3.94
N LYS A 13 1.93 3.15 4.28
CA LYS A 13 3.38 2.97 4.11
C LYS A 13 3.93 1.85 4.98
N GLN A 14 3.48 1.78 6.23
CA GLN A 14 3.88 0.72 7.15
C GLN A 14 3.42 -0.65 6.66
N VAL A 15 2.14 -0.79 6.32
CA VAL A 15 1.59 -2.07 5.84
C VAL A 15 2.25 -2.49 4.51
N TYR A 16 2.54 -1.52 3.63
CA TYR A 16 3.28 -1.79 2.40
C TYR A 16 4.72 -2.29 2.68
N GLN A 17 5.46 -1.63 3.56
CA GLN A 17 6.80 -2.07 3.96
C GLN A 17 6.79 -3.46 4.61
N ASP A 18 5.82 -3.73 5.48
CA ASP A 18 5.66 -5.04 6.14
C ASP A 18 5.43 -6.16 5.14
N ALA A 19 4.79 -5.87 4.01
CA ALA A 19 4.58 -6.81 2.90
C ALA A 19 5.84 -6.97 2.03
N LEU A 20 6.57 -5.88 1.74
CA LEU A 20 7.82 -5.94 0.96
C LEU A 20 8.92 -6.75 1.63
N PHE A 21 8.99 -6.70 2.97
CA PHE A 21 10.00 -7.41 3.74
C PHE A 21 9.53 -8.75 4.30
N GLU A 22 8.35 -9.24 3.90
CA GLU A 22 7.90 -10.58 4.28
C GLU A 22 8.65 -11.64 3.47
N THR A 23 9.34 -12.53 4.18
CA THR A 23 10.11 -13.64 3.59
C THR A 23 9.42 -14.99 3.77
N ASP A 24 8.47 -15.09 4.69
CA ASP A 24 7.64 -16.29 4.89
C ASP A 24 6.53 -16.34 3.83
N GLN A 25 6.65 -17.26 2.88
CA GLN A 25 5.70 -17.43 1.78
C GLN A 25 4.26 -17.67 2.28
N ALA A 26 4.09 -18.33 3.44
CA ALA A 26 2.76 -18.57 4.00
C ALA A 26 2.09 -17.29 4.51
N ARG A 27 2.89 -16.26 4.85
CA ARG A 27 2.43 -14.95 5.33
C ARG A 27 2.41 -13.89 4.23
N LEU A 28 3.12 -14.12 3.14
CA LEU A 28 3.29 -13.17 2.07
C LEU A 28 1.95 -12.80 1.41
N ARG A 29 1.14 -13.79 1.01
CA ARG A 29 -0.18 -13.54 0.41
C ARG A 29 -1.07 -12.62 1.27
N PRO A 30 -1.38 -12.95 2.55
CA PRO A 30 -2.26 -12.09 3.35
C PRO A 30 -1.66 -10.70 3.61
N LYS A 31 -0.34 -10.55 3.65
CA LYS A 31 0.31 -9.24 3.77
C LYS A 31 0.22 -8.40 2.49
N LEU A 32 0.40 -9.01 1.33
CA LEU A 32 0.21 -8.32 0.03
C LEU A 32 -1.25 -7.88 -0.15
N GLU A 33 -2.22 -8.70 0.26
CA GLU A 33 -3.64 -8.33 0.27
C GLU A 33 -3.93 -7.15 1.21
N ALA A 34 -3.37 -7.18 2.43
CA ALA A 34 -3.51 -6.09 3.39
C ALA A 34 -2.87 -4.79 2.87
N ALA A 35 -1.68 -4.87 2.27
CA ALA A 35 -1.00 -3.72 1.68
C ALA A 35 -1.79 -3.14 0.51
N LEU A 36 -2.32 -3.98 -0.39
CA LEU A 36 -3.13 -3.53 -1.51
C LEU A 36 -4.36 -2.76 -1.04
N ARG A 37 -5.06 -3.31 -0.04
CA ARG A 37 -6.22 -2.67 0.55
C ARG A 37 -5.88 -1.31 1.18
N ALA A 38 -4.81 -1.24 1.96
CA ALA A 38 -4.37 0.01 2.59
C ALA A 38 -4.00 1.09 1.55
N VAL A 39 -3.35 0.69 0.45
CA VAL A 39 -3.02 1.58 -0.68
C VAL A 39 -4.29 2.05 -1.40
N ASP A 40 -5.24 1.16 -1.69
CA ASP A 40 -6.49 1.51 -2.37
C ASP A 40 -7.38 2.43 -1.52
N ASP A 41 -7.50 2.15 -0.21
CA ASP A 41 -8.21 3.02 0.74
C ASP A 41 -7.59 4.42 0.76
N ARG A 42 -6.25 4.51 0.77
CA ARG A 42 -5.57 5.80 0.75
C ARG A 42 -5.70 6.53 -0.59
N LEU A 43 -5.62 5.83 -1.71
CA LEU A 43 -5.86 6.40 -3.04
C LEU A 43 -7.26 7.03 -3.13
N PHE A 44 -8.27 6.37 -2.55
CA PHE A 44 -9.63 6.89 -2.49
C PHE A 44 -9.72 8.17 -1.65
N GLU A 45 -9.08 8.20 -0.48
CA GLU A 45 -9.04 9.39 0.39
C GLU A 45 -8.32 10.58 -0.26
N VAL A 46 -7.13 10.36 -0.83
CA VAL A 46 -6.27 11.42 -1.36
C VAL A 46 -6.82 12.05 -2.64
N ARG A 47 -7.64 11.32 -3.42
CA ARG A 47 -8.33 11.87 -4.58
C ARG A 47 -9.46 12.85 -4.22
N SER A 48 -9.92 12.84 -2.97
CA SER A 48 -11.12 13.57 -2.52
C SER A 48 -10.85 14.96 -1.89
N ASN A 49 -9.59 15.38 -1.75
CA ASN A 49 -9.14 16.68 -1.22
C ASN A 49 -7.88 17.10 -2.00
N PRO A 50 -7.51 18.39 -2.18
CA PRO A 50 -6.50 18.78 -3.18
C PRO A 50 -5.26 17.88 -3.10
N PRO A 51 -4.97 17.10 -4.15
CA PRO A 51 -4.15 15.92 -3.98
C PRO A 51 -2.70 16.32 -3.79
N ASP A 52 -2.08 15.75 -2.75
CA ASP A 52 -0.63 15.67 -2.69
C ASP A 52 -0.17 14.80 -3.86
N ARG A 53 0.30 15.46 -4.93
CA ARG A 53 0.74 14.78 -6.16
C ARG A 53 1.86 13.78 -5.89
N ARG A 54 2.72 14.06 -4.89
CA ARG A 54 3.79 13.15 -4.52
C ARG A 54 3.21 11.89 -3.88
N GLU A 55 2.31 12.05 -2.92
CA GLU A 55 1.66 10.90 -2.28
C GLU A 55 0.90 10.03 -3.30
N LEU A 56 0.22 10.65 -4.27
CA LEU A 56 -0.44 9.92 -5.37
C LEU A 56 0.54 9.06 -6.18
N THR A 57 1.68 9.62 -6.58
CA THR A 57 2.71 8.85 -7.31
C THR A 57 3.23 7.68 -6.46
N GLU A 58 3.53 7.92 -5.18
CA GLU A 58 4.01 6.86 -4.28
C GLU A 58 2.97 5.73 -4.12
N LEU A 59 1.68 6.06 -4.06
CA LEU A 59 0.59 5.08 -3.97
C LEU A 59 0.40 4.28 -5.27
N GLU A 60 0.47 4.93 -6.43
CA GLU A 60 0.37 4.26 -7.73
C GLU A 60 1.54 3.29 -7.95
N ASP A 61 2.75 3.69 -7.55
CA ASP A 61 3.95 2.85 -7.59
C ASP A 61 3.82 1.65 -6.64
N ALA A 62 3.37 1.87 -5.40
CA ALA A 62 3.14 0.80 -4.43
C ALA A 62 2.12 -0.21 -4.95
N LYS A 63 1.00 0.24 -5.54
CA LYS A 63 0.00 -0.64 -6.14
C LYS A 63 0.58 -1.52 -7.25
N ARG A 64 1.41 -0.95 -8.13
CA ARG A 64 2.09 -1.70 -9.20
C ARG A 64 3.08 -2.72 -8.63
N ALA A 65 3.88 -2.33 -7.65
CA ALA A 65 4.85 -3.20 -7.00
C ALA A 65 4.18 -4.40 -6.32
N ILE A 66 3.09 -4.18 -5.58
CA ILE A 66 2.31 -5.26 -4.96
C ILE A 66 1.77 -6.21 -6.02
N GLY A 67 1.19 -5.68 -7.12
CA GLY A 67 0.68 -6.51 -8.21
C GLY A 67 1.78 -7.37 -8.86
N TYR A 68 2.97 -6.81 -9.04
CA TYR A 68 4.12 -7.56 -9.56
C TYR A 68 4.58 -8.66 -8.59
N LEU A 69 4.72 -8.35 -7.29
CA LEU A 69 5.13 -9.33 -6.28
C LEU A 69 4.11 -10.46 -6.14
N SER A 70 2.81 -10.14 -6.12
CA SER A 70 1.76 -11.15 -6.10
C SER A 70 1.87 -12.10 -7.30
N LYS A 71 2.20 -11.58 -8.48
CA LYS A 71 2.38 -12.40 -9.67
C LYS A 71 3.63 -13.28 -9.58
N VAL A 72 4.77 -12.71 -9.18
CA VAL A 72 6.05 -13.43 -9.16
C VAL A 72 6.13 -14.44 -8.01
N GLU A 73 5.67 -14.10 -6.82
CA GLU A 73 5.90 -14.89 -5.61
C GLU A 73 4.76 -15.88 -5.29
N LEU A 74 3.57 -15.69 -5.87
CA LEU A 74 2.40 -16.55 -5.60
C LEU A 74 1.97 -17.41 -6.79
N GLU A 75 2.44 -17.14 -8.01
CA GLU A 75 2.19 -18.00 -9.19
C GLU A 75 3.33 -19.00 -9.45
N THR A 76 4.42 -18.94 -8.68
CA THR A 76 5.58 -19.85 -8.74
C THR A 76 5.48 -20.94 -7.67
#